data_AF-A0A7C2H626-F1
#
_entry.id   AF-A0A7C2H626-F1
#
_cell.length_a   1.000
_cell.length_b   1.000
_cell.length_c   1.000
_cell.angle_alpha   90.00
_cell.angle_beta   90.00
_cell.angle_gamma   90.00
#
_symmetry.space_group_name_H-M   'P 1'
#
loop_
_entity.id
_entity.type
_entity.pdbx_description
1 polymer ?
#
loop_
_entity_poly.entity_id
_entity_poly.type
_entity_poly.pdbx_seq_one_letter_code
_entity_poly.pdbx_strand_id
1 'polypeptide(L)'
;MAAASSKSARPRRRRSGNATSRLRSGRRCPTPAAATSSITITAAPVWWRRSRPSTGTRSPAAGELYCLDAWAILAWLEGSEPAAGRVEEVFAAERPVVSWIDLGEVFSVLLRRRSRTEALEVVRVLRGKVRPDLPTEPRVLEAATIKARHPVSCADAFAVATALAHGAVLLTGDPEILAGPPDWPTEDLRPRP
;
A
#
# COMPACT_ATOMS: atom_id res chain seq x y z
N MET A 1 -30.12 -90.33 11.64
CA MET A 1 -29.59 -90.46 10.25
C MET A 1 -28.80 -89.18 9.99
N ALA A 2 -27.47 -89.24 9.94
CA ALA A 2 -26.66 -89.33 8.71
C ALA A 2 -26.77 -88.03 7.86
N ALA A 3 -25.78 -87.12 7.79
CA ALA A 3 -24.40 -87.24 7.24
C ALA A 3 -24.38 -87.26 5.69
N ALA A 4 -23.49 -86.62 4.91
CA ALA A 4 -22.41 -85.62 5.12
C ALA A 4 -22.08 -84.95 3.73
N SER A 5 -21.02 -84.17 3.42
CA SER A 5 -19.80 -83.81 4.15
C SER A 5 -19.09 -82.52 3.67
N SER A 6 -18.50 -81.80 4.64
CA SER A 6 -17.30 -80.94 4.67
C SER A 6 -16.31 -80.77 3.48
N LYS A 7 -15.65 -79.58 3.46
CA LYS A 7 -14.24 -79.21 3.09
C LYS A 7 -14.22 -77.77 2.51
N SER A 8 -13.17 -76.92 2.59
CA SER A 8 -11.96 -76.80 3.44
C SER A 8 -11.40 -75.37 3.22
N ALA A 9 -11.16 -74.51 4.23
CA ALA A 9 -9.87 -74.27 4.91
C ALA A 9 -8.60 -74.33 4.02
N ARG A 10 -7.60 -73.42 4.10
CA ARG A 10 -7.31 -72.25 5.00
C ARG A 10 -6.23 -71.32 4.35
N PRO A 11 -5.92 -70.11 4.89
CA PRO A 11 -5.00 -69.13 4.27
C PRO A 11 -3.54 -69.15 4.79
N ARG A 12 -2.61 -68.56 4.02
CA ARG A 12 -1.20 -68.20 4.35
C ARG A 12 -0.59 -67.41 3.17
N ARG A 13 0.44 -66.54 3.26
CA ARG A 13 1.18 -65.91 4.39
C ARG A 13 1.92 -64.64 3.88
N ARG A 14 2.40 -63.76 4.78
CA ARG A 14 3.23 -62.57 4.45
C ARG A 14 4.57 -62.89 3.78
N ARG A 15 4.98 -62.04 2.83
CA ARG A 15 6.34 -61.45 2.68
C ARG A 15 6.13 -59.94 2.44
N SER A 16 6.81 -58.98 3.08
CA SER A 16 8.21 -58.84 3.52
C SER A 16 9.16 -58.48 2.38
N GLY A 17 9.48 -57.18 2.27
CA GLY A 17 10.44 -56.61 1.32
C GLY A 17 10.84 -55.20 1.75
N ASN A 18 11.93 -55.08 2.52
CA ASN A 18 12.60 -53.80 2.79
C ASN A 18 13.60 -53.50 1.68
N ALA A 19 13.65 -52.25 1.20
CA ALA A 19 14.74 -51.58 0.44
C ALA A 19 14.12 -50.37 -0.31
N THR A 20 14.76 -49.21 -0.48
CA THR A 20 16.03 -48.73 0.09
C THR A 20 16.00 -47.21 0.24
N SER A 21 16.99 -46.67 0.95
CA SER A 21 17.24 -45.24 1.09
C SER A 21 17.45 -44.51 -0.24
N ARG A 22 17.01 -43.24 -0.29
CA ARG A 22 17.71 -42.15 -0.99
C ARG A 22 17.31 -40.79 -0.41
N LEU A 23 18.03 -40.38 0.64
CA LEU A 23 18.11 -38.98 1.04
C LEU A 23 18.65 -38.18 -0.16
N ARG A 24 17.82 -37.35 -0.79
CA ARG A 24 18.30 -36.36 -1.79
C ARG A 24 18.91 -35.16 -1.07
N SER A 25 20.14 -35.34 -0.59
CA SER A 25 21.07 -34.23 -0.40
C SER A 25 21.20 -33.46 -1.72
N GLY A 26 21.17 -32.12 -1.68
CA GLY A 26 21.18 -31.35 -2.93
C GLY A 26 20.70 -29.90 -2.91
N ARG A 27 20.23 -29.34 -1.79
CA ARG A 27 20.04 -27.88 -1.68
C ARG A 27 21.39 -27.18 -1.56
N ARG A 28 22.03 -26.89 -2.70
CA ARG A 28 23.08 -25.87 -2.80
C ARG A 28 22.40 -24.54 -3.15
N CYS A 29 22.29 -23.64 -2.18
CA CYS A 29 21.91 -22.26 -2.47
C CYS A 29 23.08 -21.58 -3.21
N PRO A 30 22.88 -20.96 -4.39
CA PRO A 30 23.88 -20.08 -4.95
C PRO A 30 23.97 -18.83 -4.07
N THR A 31 25.15 -18.55 -3.52
CA THR A 31 25.44 -17.28 -2.86
C THR A 31 25.48 -16.17 -3.93
N PRO A 32 24.66 -15.11 -3.85
CA PRO A 32 24.78 -13.99 -4.76
C PRO A 32 26.12 -13.28 -4.51
N ALA A 33 26.97 -13.23 -5.53
CA ALA A 33 28.21 -12.46 -5.47
C ALA A 33 27.89 -10.96 -5.40
N ALA A 34 28.68 -10.21 -4.63
CA ALA A 34 28.50 -8.77 -4.45
C ALA A 34 28.89 -7.99 -5.72
N ALA A 35 27.92 -7.79 -6.62
CA ALA A 35 28.07 -6.91 -7.77
C ALA A 35 27.83 -5.45 -7.36
N THR A 36 28.90 -4.75 -6.98
CA THR A 36 28.85 -3.31 -6.66
C THR A 36 28.73 -2.48 -7.94
N SER A 37 27.54 -2.48 -8.55
CA SER A 37 27.20 -1.59 -9.66
C SER A 37 26.90 -0.18 -9.12
N SER A 38 27.88 0.72 -9.22
CA SER A 38 27.72 2.14 -8.93
C SER A 38 26.79 2.80 -9.97
N ILE A 39 25.48 2.79 -9.72
CA ILE A 39 24.49 3.44 -10.57
C ILE A 39 24.52 4.95 -10.30
N THR A 40 25.16 5.71 -11.18
CA THR A 40 25.04 7.17 -11.22
C THR A 40 23.62 7.54 -11.66
N ILE A 41 22.80 8.06 -10.75
CA ILE A 41 21.45 8.54 -11.06
C ILE A 41 21.54 9.91 -11.74
N THR A 42 21.71 9.90 -13.05
CA THR A 42 21.80 11.12 -13.87
C THR A 42 20.41 11.64 -14.25
N ALA A 43 19.94 12.64 -13.51
CA ALA A 43 18.74 13.47 -13.76
C ALA A 43 17.36 12.78 -13.66
N ALA A 44 16.37 13.55 -13.20
CA ALA A 44 14.98 13.14 -13.09
C ALA A 44 14.28 13.01 -14.47
N PRO A 45 13.27 12.14 -14.64
CA PRO A 45 12.61 11.92 -15.91
C PRO A 45 11.84 13.16 -16.41
N VAL A 46 11.74 13.29 -17.74
CA VAL A 46 11.42 14.56 -18.42
C VAL A 46 10.01 15.15 -18.14
N TRP A 47 9.09 14.35 -17.60
CA TRP A 47 7.75 14.81 -17.17
C TRP A 47 7.78 15.63 -15.88
N TRP A 48 8.87 15.61 -15.11
CA TRP A 48 9.08 16.42 -13.89
C TRP A 48 9.18 17.95 -14.15
N ARG A 49 9.03 18.44 -15.40
CA ARG A 49 9.48 19.79 -15.78
C ARG A 49 8.39 20.72 -16.34
N ARG A 50 7.31 20.95 -15.57
CA ARG A 50 6.48 22.17 -15.75
C ARG A 50 5.62 22.56 -14.55
N SER A 51 6.21 23.21 -13.55
CA SER A 51 5.46 24.05 -12.62
C SER A 51 5.18 25.41 -13.27
N ARG A 52 3.92 25.84 -13.31
CA ARG A 52 3.51 27.23 -13.54
C ARG A 52 2.68 27.66 -12.33
N PRO A 53 2.95 28.81 -11.69
CA PRO A 53 2.11 29.26 -10.58
C PRO A 53 0.72 29.67 -11.11
N SER A 54 -0.32 28.98 -10.66
CA SER A 54 -1.71 29.41 -10.74
C SER A 54 -1.99 30.39 -9.59
N THR A 55 -2.32 31.64 -9.91
CA THR A 55 -2.62 32.66 -8.90
C THR A 55 -4.02 32.44 -8.32
N GLY A 56 -4.12 31.77 -7.15
CA GLY A 56 -5.40 31.52 -6.49
C GLY A 56 -5.34 31.07 -5.02
N THR A 57 -4.16 31.00 -4.41
CA THR A 57 -3.95 30.43 -3.07
C THR A 57 -4.58 31.29 -1.96
N ARG A 58 -5.52 30.71 -1.20
CA ARG A 58 -5.80 31.17 0.17
C ARG A 58 -4.73 30.55 1.05
N SER A 59 -3.79 31.35 1.57
CA SER A 59 -2.70 30.84 2.41
C SER A 59 -3.24 29.94 3.53
N PRO A 60 -2.55 28.82 3.85
CA PRO A 60 -2.92 27.99 4.99
C PRO A 60 -2.91 28.82 6.26
N ALA A 61 -3.91 28.61 7.13
CA ALA A 61 -3.91 29.24 8.45
C ALA A 61 -2.74 28.66 9.25
N ALA A 62 -1.94 29.52 9.90
CA ALA A 62 -0.74 29.11 10.61
C ALA A 62 -1.08 28.18 11.79
N GLY A 63 -0.91 26.87 11.59
CA GLY A 63 -1.25 25.82 12.56
C GLY A 63 -2.09 24.66 12.00
N GLU A 64 -2.61 24.76 10.77
CA GLU A 64 -3.32 23.66 10.09
C GLU A 64 -2.32 22.59 9.61
N LEU A 65 -2.52 21.34 10.02
CA LEU A 65 -1.75 20.17 9.55
C LEU A 65 -2.52 19.47 8.43
N TYR A 66 -1.81 18.90 7.46
CA TYR A 66 -2.41 18.15 6.36
C TYR A 66 -2.08 16.65 6.41
N CYS A 67 -3.02 15.84 5.91
CA CYS A 67 -2.86 14.42 5.66
C CYS A 67 -3.11 14.15 4.17
N LEU A 68 -2.36 13.24 3.57
CA LEU A 68 -2.58 12.76 2.20
C LEU A 68 -3.07 11.31 2.24
N ASP A 69 -3.97 10.95 1.33
CA ASP A 69 -4.28 9.57 0.97
C ASP A 69 -3.43 9.11 -0.24
N ALA A 70 -3.67 7.88 -0.69
CA ALA A 70 -3.08 7.37 -1.93
C ALA A 70 -3.57 8.13 -3.19
N TRP A 71 -4.81 8.61 -3.22
CA TRP A 71 -5.40 9.34 -4.36
C TRP A 71 -4.64 10.64 -4.64
N ALA A 72 -4.43 11.48 -3.63
CA ALA A 72 -3.78 12.79 -3.75
C ALA A 72 -2.31 12.65 -4.14
N ILE A 73 -1.61 11.64 -3.59
CA ILE A 73 -0.23 11.33 -3.97
C ILE A 73 -0.14 10.87 -5.43
N LEU A 74 -1.10 10.05 -5.91
CA LEU A 74 -1.14 9.62 -7.31
C LEU A 74 -1.51 10.77 -8.25
N ALA A 75 -2.48 11.61 -7.90
CA ALA A 75 -2.84 12.80 -8.67
C ALA A 75 -1.66 13.79 -8.80
N TRP A 76 -0.89 13.98 -7.73
CA TRP A 76 0.36 14.75 -7.75
C TRP A 76 1.44 14.12 -8.64
N LEU A 77 1.66 12.80 -8.55
CA LEU A 77 2.60 12.07 -9.41
C LEU A 77 2.20 12.09 -10.90
N GLU A 78 0.91 12.22 -11.20
CA GLU A 78 0.37 12.30 -12.57
C GLU A 78 0.31 13.74 -13.11
N GLY A 79 0.43 14.76 -12.25
CA GLY A 79 0.29 16.17 -12.64
C GLY A 79 -1.16 16.61 -12.85
N SER A 80 -2.13 15.94 -12.22
CA SER A 80 -3.56 16.20 -12.37
C SER A 80 -3.99 17.43 -11.56
N GLU A 81 -4.20 18.57 -12.24
CA GLU A 81 -4.69 19.80 -11.62
C GLU A 81 -6.20 19.75 -11.33
N PRO A 82 -6.70 20.40 -10.25
CA PRO A 82 -5.96 21.27 -9.31
C PRO A 82 -5.23 20.53 -8.18
N ALA A 83 -5.42 19.21 -8.06
CA ALA A 83 -4.88 18.40 -6.98
C ALA A 83 -3.33 18.45 -6.91
N ALA A 84 -2.65 18.35 -8.05
CA ALA A 84 -1.20 18.37 -8.13
C ALA A 84 -0.60 19.70 -7.63
N GLY A 85 -1.14 20.84 -8.05
CA GLY A 85 -0.74 22.15 -7.55
C GLY A 85 -0.95 22.27 -6.03
N ARG A 86 -2.13 21.86 -5.53
CA ARG A 86 -2.46 21.94 -4.10
C ARG A 86 -1.59 21.03 -3.22
N VAL A 87 -1.24 19.83 -3.69
CA VAL A 87 -0.31 18.94 -2.97
C VAL A 87 1.12 19.48 -2.98
N GLU A 88 1.57 20.16 -4.05
CA GLU A 88 2.90 20.81 -4.04
C GLU A 88 2.94 22.08 -3.17
N GLU A 89 1.82 22.83 -3.02
CA GLU A 89 1.71 23.89 -1.99
C GLU A 89 1.94 23.32 -0.58
N VAL A 90 1.28 22.21 -0.26
CA VAL A 90 1.41 21.54 1.05
C VAL A 90 2.84 21.02 1.26
N PHE A 91 3.47 20.42 0.24
CA PHE A 91 4.88 20.01 0.31
C PHE A 91 5.89 21.18 0.38
N ALA A 92 5.50 22.39 0.01
CA ALA A 92 6.32 23.59 0.16
C ALA A 92 6.14 24.24 1.55
N ALA A 93 4.97 24.08 2.17
CA ALA A 93 4.66 24.60 3.50
C ALA A 93 5.14 23.68 4.63
N GLU A 94 4.92 22.37 4.53
CA GLU A 94 5.24 21.41 5.58
C GLU A 94 5.56 19.99 5.05
N ARG A 95 5.58 19.01 5.96
CA ARG A 95 5.63 17.58 5.64
C ARG A 95 4.32 16.92 6.10
N PRO A 96 3.30 16.77 5.23
CA PRO A 96 2.00 16.25 5.62
C PRO A 96 2.10 14.80 6.09
N VAL A 97 1.15 14.36 6.91
CA VAL A 97 1.05 12.96 7.34
C VAL A 97 0.50 12.09 6.21
N VAL A 98 0.82 10.80 6.23
CA VAL A 98 0.24 9.77 5.34
C VAL A 98 0.32 8.42 6.06
N SER A 99 -0.65 7.53 5.89
CA SER A 99 -0.53 6.18 6.45
C SER A 99 0.53 5.38 5.69
N TRP A 100 1.25 4.48 6.37
CA TRP A 100 2.04 3.46 5.68
C TRP A 100 1.18 2.52 4.80
N ILE A 101 -0.13 2.47 5.03
CA ILE A 101 -1.08 1.73 4.17
C ILE A 101 -1.26 2.43 2.82
N ASP A 102 -1.52 3.74 2.81
CA ASP A 102 -1.57 4.56 1.59
C ASP A 102 -0.26 4.53 0.79
N LEU A 103 0.89 4.62 1.46
CA LEU A 103 2.20 4.46 0.79
C LEU A 103 2.36 3.05 0.17
N GLY A 104 1.72 2.03 0.75
CA GLY A 104 1.62 0.68 0.20
C GLY A 104 0.70 0.60 -1.03
N GLU A 105 -0.42 1.33 -1.05
CA GLU A 105 -1.31 1.48 -2.21
C GLU A 105 -0.59 2.20 -3.36
N VAL A 106 0.03 3.36 -3.09
CA VAL A 106 0.83 4.12 -4.08
C VAL A 106 1.92 3.22 -4.69
N PHE A 107 2.66 2.48 -3.85
CA PHE A 107 3.62 1.47 -4.31
C PHE A 107 2.97 0.39 -5.19
N SER A 108 1.81 -0.12 -4.78
CA SER A 108 1.06 -1.17 -5.50
C SER A 108 0.56 -0.68 -6.87
N VAL A 109 0.05 0.54 -6.97
CA VAL A 109 -0.38 1.17 -8.23
C VAL A 109 0.81 1.39 -9.16
N LEU A 110 1.92 1.91 -8.64
CA LEU A 110 3.15 2.12 -9.42
C LEU A 110 3.74 0.79 -9.89
N LEU A 111 3.77 -0.25 -9.05
CA LEU A 111 4.25 -1.59 -9.41
C LEU A 111 3.43 -2.25 -10.53
N ARG A 112 2.15 -1.89 -10.70
CA ARG A 112 1.32 -2.32 -11.85
C ARG A 112 1.62 -1.56 -13.15
N ARG A 113 2.34 -0.44 -13.09
CA ARG A 113 2.54 0.53 -14.21
C ARG A 113 4.01 0.80 -14.56
N ARG A 114 4.96 0.38 -13.71
CA ARG A 114 6.40 0.67 -13.72
C ARG A 114 7.19 -0.52 -13.20
N SER A 115 8.52 -0.48 -13.24
CA SER A 115 9.36 -1.50 -12.59
C SER A 115 9.28 -1.40 -11.06
N ARG A 116 9.61 -2.51 -10.37
CA ARG A 116 9.73 -2.54 -8.91
C ARG A 116 10.75 -1.53 -8.37
N THR A 117 11.83 -1.28 -9.11
CA THR A 117 12.88 -0.33 -8.72
C THR A 117 12.36 1.11 -8.74
N GLU A 118 11.63 1.51 -9.79
CA GLU A 118 10.99 2.83 -9.86
C GLU A 118 9.94 3.02 -8.76
N ALA A 119 9.10 2.01 -8.50
CA ALA A 119 8.09 2.06 -7.44
C ALA A 119 8.73 2.20 -6.04
N LEU A 120 9.84 1.49 -5.77
CA LEU A 120 10.60 1.64 -4.52
C LEU A 120 11.26 3.02 -4.41
N GLU A 121 11.78 3.56 -5.53
CA GLU A 121 12.41 4.88 -5.57
C GLU A 121 11.40 6.01 -5.30
N VAL A 122 10.20 5.95 -5.88
CA VAL A 122 9.14 6.93 -5.59
C VAL A 122 8.75 6.91 -4.11
N VAL A 123 8.60 5.73 -3.49
CA VAL A 123 8.36 5.62 -2.04
C VAL A 123 9.54 6.19 -1.24
N ARG A 124 10.79 5.98 -1.67
CA ARG A 124 11.98 6.55 -1.03
C ARG A 124 11.97 8.08 -1.06
N VAL A 125 11.58 8.68 -2.18
CA VAL A 125 11.43 10.14 -2.33
C VAL A 125 10.26 10.68 -1.50
N LEU A 126 9.10 10.02 -1.55
CA LEU A 126 7.91 10.43 -0.79
C LEU A 126 8.19 10.48 0.72
N ARG A 127 8.94 9.52 1.28
CA ARG A 127 9.35 9.52 2.70
C ARG A 127 10.17 10.76 3.13
N GLY A 128 10.77 11.49 2.19
CA GLY A 128 11.38 12.79 2.43
C GLY A 128 10.37 13.94 2.50
N LYS A 129 9.35 13.93 1.63
CA LYS A 129 8.28 14.95 1.54
C LYS A 129 7.18 14.78 2.61
N VAL A 130 6.85 13.54 3.03
CA VAL A 130 5.77 13.24 3.99
C VAL A 130 6.28 12.86 5.39
N ARG A 131 5.37 12.74 6.35
CA ARG A 131 5.53 12.06 7.66
C ARG A 131 4.74 10.73 7.66
N PRO A 132 5.37 9.58 7.34
CA PRO A 132 4.67 8.29 7.36
C PRO A 132 4.26 7.87 8.79
N ASP A 133 2.96 7.65 9.02
CA ASP A 133 2.42 7.06 10.25
C ASP A 133 2.38 5.53 10.17
N LEU A 134 2.91 4.86 11.20
CA LEU A 134 2.87 3.39 11.32
C LEU A 134 1.63 3.00 12.14
N PRO A 135 0.64 2.31 11.55
CA PRO A 135 -0.62 2.04 12.23
C PRO A 135 -0.40 1.18 13.49
N THR A 136 -0.72 1.77 14.64
CA THR A 136 -0.80 1.10 15.94
C THR A 136 -2.05 0.23 16.02
N GLU A 137 -2.13 -0.70 16.98
CA GLU A 137 -3.32 -1.53 17.20
C GLU A 137 -4.63 -0.70 17.32
N PRO A 138 -4.69 0.41 18.08
CA PRO A 138 -5.83 1.33 18.04
C PRO A 138 -6.15 1.87 16.65
N ARG A 139 -5.14 2.32 15.86
CA ARG A 139 -5.32 2.83 14.49
C ARG A 139 -5.92 1.77 13.56
N VAL A 140 -5.52 0.51 13.71
CA VAL A 140 -6.06 -0.63 12.96
C VAL A 140 -7.53 -0.91 13.33
N LEU A 141 -7.87 -0.90 14.62
CA LEU A 141 -9.25 -1.12 15.08
C LEU A 141 -10.18 0.05 14.72
N GLU A 142 -9.66 1.28 14.72
CA GLU A 142 -10.38 2.49 14.32
C GLU A 142 -10.68 2.48 12.81
N ALA A 143 -9.67 2.22 11.96
CA ALA A 143 -9.86 2.06 10.52
C ALA A 143 -10.82 0.90 10.18
N ALA A 144 -10.70 -0.25 10.88
CA ALA A 144 -11.65 -1.35 10.72
C ALA A 144 -13.09 -0.97 11.12
N THR A 145 -13.26 -0.12 12.15
CA THR A 145 -14.57 0.39 12.59
C THR A 145 -15.16 1.38 11.59
N ILE A 146 -14.34 2.26 11.00
CA ILE A 146 -14.74 3.15 9.90
C ILE A 146 -15.22 2.32 8.71
N LYS A 147 -14.41 1.34 8.26
CA LYS A 147 -14.77 0.44 7.14
C LYS A 147 -16.02 -0.41 7.40
N ALA A 148 -16.29 -0.77 8.66
CA ALA A 148 -17.49 -1.51 9.03
C ALA A 148 -18.78 -0.65 9.03
N ARG A 149 -18.66 0.68 9.02
CA ARG A 149 -19.77 1.64 9.08
C ARG A 149 -19.99 2.41 7.78
N HIS A 150 -18.94 2.57 6.96
CA HIS A 150 -18.95 3.39 5.74
C HIS A 150 -18.43 2.56 4.55
N PRO A 151 -19.01 2.72 3.35
CA PRO A 151 -18.64 1.96 2.16
C PRO A 151 -17.37 2.53 1.50
N VAL A 152 -16.26 2.51 2.26
CA VAL A 152 -14.91 2.94 1.83
C VAL A 152 -14.00 1.73 1.64
N SER A 153 -12.84 1.84 0.98
CA SER A 153 -11.86 0.75 0.88
C SER A 153 -11.15 0.47 2.22
N CYS A 154 -10.04 -0.27 2.21
CA CYS A 154 -9.23 -0.47 3.42
C CYS A 154 -8.24 0.67 3.63
N ALA A 155 -7.60 1.15 2.55
CA ALA A 155 -6.62 2.24 2.61
C ALA A 155 -7.31 3.54 3.02
N ASP A 156 -8.44 3.88 2.41
CA ASP A 156 -9.23 5.08 2.70
C ASP A 156 -9.65 5.17 4.17
N ALA A 157 -10.04 4.03 4.76
CA ALA A 157 -10.36 3.96 6.19
C ALA A 157 -9.14 4.20 7.09
N PHE A 158 -7.93 3.83 6.64
CA PHE A 158 -6.67 4.22 7.30
C PHE A 158 -6.30 5.69 7.05
N ALA A 159 -6.52 6.24 5.86
CA ALA A 159 -6.28 7.65 5.57
C ALA A 159 -7.16 8.56 6.46
N VAL A 160 -8.47 8.27 6.55
CA VAL A 160 -9.40 8.94 7.47
C VAL A 160 -8.98 8.75 8.93
N ALA A 161 -8.68 7.51 9.36
CA ALA A 161 -8.25 7.26 10.74
C ALA A 161 -6.93 7.96 11.09
N THR A 162 -5.98 8.09 10.16
CA THR A 162 -4.71 8.79 10.37
C THR A 162 -4.92 10.32 10.38
N ALA A 163 -5.80 10.86 9.53
CA ALA A 163 -6.16 12.29 9.57
C ALA A 163 -6.79 12.69 10.92
N LEU A 164 -7.78 11.91 11.39
CA LEU A 164 -8.41 12.07 12.71
C LEU A 164 -7.39 11.94 13.86
N ALA A 165 -6.43 11.01 13.77
CA ALA A 165 -5.38 10.81 14.77
C ALA A 165 -4.53 12.06 15.06
N HIS A 166 -4.31 12.87 14.02
CA HIS A 166 -3.38 13.99 14.05
C HIS A 166 -4.08 15.36 14.07
N GLY A 167 -5.42 15.40 14.03
CA GLY A 167 -6.17 16.64 13.85
C GLY A 167 -5.85 17.32 12.52
N ALA A 168 -5.57 16.52 11.49
CA ALA A 168 -5.07 16.99 10.20
C ALA A 168 -6.16 16.93 9.12
N VAL A 169 -6.13 17.87 8.17
CA VAL A 169 -7.07 17.91 7.04
C VAL A 169 -6.62 16.93 5.96
N LEU A 170 -7.46 15.95 5.65
CA LEU A 170 -7.26 14.95 4.61
C LEU A 170 -7.53 15.55 3.22
N LEU A 171 -6.46 15.75 2.45
CA LEU A 171 -6.54 16.12 1.05
C LEU A 171 -6.88 14.87 0.23
N THR A 172 -8.02 14.91 -0.48
CA THR A 172 -8.49 13.78 -1.29
C THR A 172 -9.37 14.25 -2.45
N GLY A 173 -9.50 13.42 -3.47
CA GLY A 173 -10.53 13.55 -4.52
C GLY A 173 -11.36 12.28 -4.67
N ASP A 174 -11.26 11.34 -3.72
CA ASP A 174 -11.93 10.06 -3.78
C ASP A 174 -13.43 10.18 -3.42
N PRO A 175 -14.36 9.63 -4.23
CA PRO A 175 -15.79 9.75 -3.99
C PRO A 175 -16.32 8.89 -2.83
N GLU A 176 -15.64 7.82 -2.42
CA GLU A 176 -16.03 7.04 -1.23
C GLU A 176 -15.71 7.82 0.05
N ILE A 177 -14.54 8.49 0.10
CA ILE A 177 -14.17 9.37 1.22
C ILE A 177 -15.05 10.63 1.26
N LEU A 178 -15.22 11.31 0.12
CA LEU A 178 -15.97 12.58 0.04
C LEU A 178 -17.51 12.41 0.14
N ALA A 179 -18.02 11.18 0.11
CA ALA A 179 -19.40 10.84 0.47
C ALA A 179 -19.56 10.47 1.97
N GLY A 180 -18.49 10.60 2.77
CA GLY A 180 -18.47 10.28 4.18
C GLY A 180 -19.19 11.27 5.10
N PRO A 181 -19.18 11.00 6.42
CA PRO A 181 -19.67 11.90 7.46
C PRO A 181 -19.05 13.33 7.40
N PRO A 182 -19.82 14.39 7.71
CA PRO A 182 -19.38 15.78 7.61
C PRO A 182 -18.40 16.21 8.71
N ASP A 183 -18.14 15.35 9.70
CA ASP A 183 -17.11 15.51 10.72
C ASP A 183 -15.74 14.93 10.30
N TRP A 184 -15.64 14.29 9.13
CA TRP A 184 -14.34 13.95 8.54
C TRP A 184 -13.67 15.22 8.02
N PRO A 185 -12.42 15.53 8.43
CA PRO A 185 -11.77 16.79 8.08
C PRO A 185 -11.19 16.73 6.66
N THR A 186 -12.01 16.78 5.61
CA THR A 186 -11.58 16.60 4.21
C THR A 186 -11.48 17.89 3.41
N GLU A 187 -10.43 18.03 2.59
CA GLU A 187 -10.35 19.03 1.50
C GLU A 187 -10.54 18.35 0.14
N ASP A 188 -11.62 18.70 -0.58
CA ASP A 188 -11.95 18.17 -1.90
C ASP A 188 -11.04 18.77 -2.98
N LEU A 189 -10.17 17.92 -3.54
CA LEU A 189 -9.19 18.26 -4.58
C LEU A 189 -9.71 18.07 -6.02
N ARG A 190 -10.98 17.70 -6.22
CA ARG A 190 -11.56 17.53 -7.56
C ARG A 190 -11.67 18.90 -8.26
N PRO A 191 -11.60 18.94 -9.61
CA PRO A 191 -11.95 20.15 -10.36
C PRO A 191 -13.35 20.65 -10.01
N ARG A 192 -13.49 21.96 -9.79
CA ARG A 192 -14.83 22.57 -9.64
C ARG A 192 -15.57 22.53 -10.98
N PRO A 193 -16.90 22.31 -10.97
CA PRO A 193 -17.73 22.38 -12.18
C PRO A 193 -17.89 23.81 -12.71
#